data_AF-A0A2V2FQU1-F1
#
_entry.id   AF-A0A2V2FQU1-F1
#
_cell.length_a   1.000
_cell.length_b   1.000
_cell.length_c   1.000
_cell.angle_alpha   90.00
_cell.angle_beta   90.00
_cell.angle_gamma   90.00
#
_symmetry.space_group_name_H-M   'P 1'
#
loop_
_entity.id
_entity.type
_entity.pdbx_description
1 polymer ?
#
loop_
_entity_poly.entity_id
_entity_poly.type
_entity_poly.pdbx_seq_one_letter_code
_entity_poly.pdbx_strand_id
1 'polypeptide(L)'
;MQDYANKADKEIIVVLSGCIGYADTLKGLEFRNSENAKCSLAEMRNNASKALDAVTEGLNPKQIEGLIRFANGMELKCVSKHNPESEKDYYICPVDAFDRLMGDVANACAFCDKQGKEVKRCERRKDLLDCGVIPWGEKECPYQG
;
A
#
# COMPACT_ATOMS: atom_id res chain seq x y z
N MET A 1 23.13 15.71 1.41
CA MET A 1 22.24 15.51 0.24
C MET A 1 21.15 14.57 0.74
N GLN A 2 19.87 14.90 0.61
CA GLN A 2 18.79 14.01 1.07
C GLN A 2 18.40 13.10 -0.10
N ASP A 3 18.41 11.80 0.15
CA ASP A 3 18.06 10.80 -0.84
C ASP A 3 16.55 10.53 -0.85
N TYR A 4 16.04 10.09 -2.00
CA TYR A 4 14.63 9.74 -2.19
C TYR A 4 14.45 8.22 -2.19
N ALA A 5 13.46 7.73 -1.45
CA ALA A 5 13.13 6.30 -1.39
C ALA A 5 12.79 5.72 -2.77
N ASN A 6 13.52 4.67 -3.17
CA ASN A 6 13.25 3.89 -4.37
C ASN A 6 12.07 2.91 -4.15
N LYS A 7 11.73 2.09 -5.16
CA LYS A 7 10.60 1.15 -5.06
C LYS A 7 10.78 0.12 -3.95
N ALA A 8 11.96 -0.47 -3.82
CA ALA A 8 12.26 -1.47 -2.80
C ALA A 8 12.20 -0.86 -1.40
N ASP A 9 12.73 0.36 -1.23
CA ASP A 9 12.67 1.08 0.05
C ASP A 9 11.21 1.28 0.50
N LYS A 10 10.33 1.65 -0.43
CA LYS A 10 8.89 1.84 -0.15
C LYS A 10 8.22 0.55 0.30
N GLU A 11 8.49 -0.56 -0.38
CA GLU A 11 7.93 -1.87 -0.01
C GLU A 11 8.41 -2.31 1.38
N ILE A 12 9.70 -2.15 1.67
CA ILE A 12 10.28 -2.47 2.98
C ILE A 12 9.68 -1.59 4.08
N ILE A 13 9.55 -0.28 3.85
CA ILE A 13 8.94 0.66 4.80
C ILE A 13 7.49 0.28 5.11
N VAL A 14 6.71 -0.11 4.11
CA VAL A 14 5.30 -0.52 4.30
C VAL A 14 5.21 -1.80 5.13
N VAL A 15 6.03 -2.80 4.83
CA VAL A 15 6.04 -4.08 5.57
C VAL A 15 6.47 -3.88 7.03
N LEU A 16 7.53 -3.11 7.27
CA LEU A 16 8.01 -2.83 8.63
C LEU A 16 6.97 -2.05 9.44
N SER A 17 6.34 -1.04 8.83
CA SER A 17 5.26 -0.27 9.46
C SER A 17 4.06 -1.15 9.80
N GLY A 18 3.70 -2.07 8.90
CA GLY A 18 2.62 -3.01 9.14
C GLY A 18 2.93 -4.04 10.25
N CYS A 19 4.18 -4.50 10.38
CA CYS A 19 4.61 -5.33 11.51
C CYS A 19 4.46 -4.61 12.86
N ILE A 20 4.76 -3.31 12.90
CA ILE A 20 4.58 -2.47 14.09
C ILE A 20 3.08 -2.37 14.43
N GLY A 21 2.24 -2.00 13.46
CA GLY A 21 0.80 -1.87 13.64
C GLY A 21 0.13 -3.18 14.08
N TYR A 22 0.54 -4.31 13.50
CA TYR A 22 0.04 -5.63 13.86
C TYR A 22 0.42 -6.03 15.28
N ALA A 23 1.68 -5.82 15.67
CA ALA A 23 2.16 -6.09 17.02
C ALA A 23 1.47 -5.22 18.08
N ASP A 24 1.28 -3.92 17.78
CA ASP A 24 0.58 -3.00 18.68
C ASP A 24 -0.91 -3.36 18.82
N THR A 25 -1.57 -3.74 17.72
CA THR A 25 -2.98 -4.20 17.74
C THR A 25 -3.14 -5.46 18.57
N LEU A 26 -2.33 -6.51 18.32
CA LEU A 26 -2.42 -7.77 19.05
C LEU A 26 -2.10 -7.60 20.55
N LYS A 27 -1.16 -6.72 20.90
CA LYS A 27 -0.83 -6.44 22.30
C LYS A 27 -2.02 -5.83 23.07
N GLY A 28 -2.90 -5.12 22.39
CA GLY A 28 -4.12 -4.53 22.96
C GLY A 28 -5.29 -5.51 23.12
N LEU A 29 -5.19 -6.73 22.60
CA LEU A 29 -6.26 -7.73 22.65
C LEU A 29 -6.02 -8.75 23.77
N GLU A 30 -7.12 -9.20 24.40
CA GLU A 30 -7.14 -10.33 25.31
C GLU A 30 -7.35 -11.63 24.51
N PHE A 31 -6.40 -12.55 24.57
CA PHE A 31 -6.48 -13.86 23.90
C PHE A 31 -5.76 -14.93 24.71
N ARG A 32 -5.89 -16.19 24.30
CA ARG A 32 -5.29 -17.33 25.01
C ARG A 32 -3.77 -17.15 25.12
N ASN A 33 -3.25 -17.13 26.35
CA ASN A 33 -1.84 -16.90 26.67
C ASN A 33 -1.30 -15.51 26.25
N SER A 34 -2.17 -14.50 26.12
CA SER A 34 -1.77 -13.13 25.78
C SER A 34 -0.70 -12.58 26.71
N GLU A 35 -0.76 -12.85 28.02
CA GLU A 35 0.26 -12.44 28.99
C GLU A 35 1.67 -12.94 28.63
N ASN A 36 1.79 -14.17 28.17
CA ASN A 36 3.07 -14.73 27.73
C ASN A 36 3.50 -14.17 26.36
N ALA A 37 2.53 -13.87 25.50
CA ALA A 37 2.78 -13.36 24.15
C ALA A 37 3.11 -11.85 24.11
N LYS A 38 2.69 -11.07 25.11
CA LYS A 38 2.90 -9.61 25.19
C LYS A 38 4.37 -9.22 25.09
N CYS A 39 5.27 -9.98 25.71
CA CYS A 39 6.72 -9.75 25.61
C CYS A 39 7.21 -9.93 24.17
N SER A 40 6.88 -11.04 23.52
CA SER A 40 7.30 -11.32 22.15
C SER A 40 6.71 -10.33 21.14
N LEU A 41 5.47 -9.88 21.33
CA LEU A 41 4.85 -8.83 20.51
C LEU A 41 5.56 -7.49 20.69
N ALA A 42 5.94 -7.14 21.92
CA ALA A 42 6.71 -5.93 22.19
C ALA A 42 8.12 -5.99 21.54
N GLU A 43 8.77 -7.14 21.57
CA GLU A 43 10.07 -7.36 20.90
C GLU A 43 9.96 -7.25 19.38
N MET A 44 8.92 -7.83 18.78
CA MET A 44 8.64 -7.70 17.35
C MET A 44 8.49 -6.24 16.94
N ARG A 45 7.67 -5.48 17.67
CA ARG A 45 7.50 -4.04 17.46
C ARG A 45 8.83 -3.28 17.57
N ASN A 46 9.63 -3.56 18.60
CA ASN A 46 10.90 -2.89 18.83
C ASN A 46 11.92 -3.19 17.72
N ASN A 47 12.00 -4.44 17.27
CA ASN A 47 12.92 -4.84 16.21
C ASN A 47 12.50 -4.26 14.85
N ALA A 48 11.20 -4.26 14.55
CA ALA A 48 10.66 -3.63 13.34
C ALA A 48 10.88 -2.11 13.35
N SER A 49 10.74 -1.45 14.50
CA SER A 49 11.01 -0.01 14.64
C SER A 49 12.48 0.31 14.38
N LYS A 50 13.42 -0.45 14.97
CA LYS A 50 14.86 -0.27 14.72
C LYS A 50 15.23 -0.45 13.23
N ALA A 51 14.63 -1.44 12.58
CA ALA A 51 14.84 -1.66 11.16
C ALA A 51 14.27 -0.51 10.32
N LEU A 52 13.10 0.01 10.70
CA LEU A 52 12.49 1.16 10.02
C LEU A 52 13.34 2.42 10.18
N ASP A 53 13.85 2.68 11.39
CA ASP A 53 14.75 3.79 11.67
C ASP A 53 16.01 3.70 10.80
N ALA A 54 16.61 2.51 10.70
CA ALA A 54 17.80 2.28 9.87
C ALA A 54 17.53 2.48 8.36
N VAL A 55 16.37 2.03 7.87
CA VAL A 55 15.99 2.17 6.45
C VAL A 55 15.61 3.61 6.10
N THR A 56 15.11 4.38 7.07
CA THR A 56 14.68 5.77 6.87
C THR A 56 15.77 6.79 7.19
N GLU A 57 16.92 6.35 7.72
CA GLU A 57 18.06 7.19 8.01
C GLU A 57 18.55 7.93 6.74
N GLY A 58 18.66 9.26 6.82
CA GLY A 58 19.11 10.10 5.71
C GLY A 58 18.04 10.46 4.67
N LEU A 59 16.84 9.86 4.73
CA LEU A 59 15.72 10.21 3.84
C LEU A 59 15.05 11.53 4.25
N ASN A 60 14.35 12.16 3.30
CA ASN A 60 13.59 13.38 3.56
C ASN A 60 12.45 13.14 4.57
N PRO A 61 12.40 13.84 5.72
CA PRO A 61 11.37 13.65 6.76
C PRO A 61 9.92 13.80 6.26
N LYS A 62 9.66 14.71 5.33
CA LYS A 62 8.31 14.88 4.75
C LYS A 62 7.90 13.67 3.90
N GLN A 63 8.87 13.04 3.24
CA GLN A 63 8.64 11.82 2.48
C GLN A 63 8.38 10.64 3.41
N ILE A 64 9.15 10.52 4.50
CA ILE A 64 8.95 9.51 5.54
C ILE A 64 7.54 9.61 6.14
N GLU A 65 7.11 10.82 6.52
CA GLU A 65 5.77 11.03 7.09
C GLU A 65 4.66 10.64 6.11
N GLY A 66 4.82 10.96 4.82
CA GLY A 66 3.90 10.52 3.78
C GLY A 66 3.84 9.00 3.61
N LEU A 67 4.99 8.32 3.66
CA LEU A 67 5.08 6.86 3.54
C LEU A 67 4.52 6.14 4.77
N ILE A 68 4.72 6.67 5.97
CA ILE A 68 4.14 6.14 7.21
C ILE A 68 2.61 6.31 7.18
N ARG A 69 2.10 7.48 6.78
CA ARG A 69 0.65 7.69 6.63
C ARG A 69 0.04 6.75 5.60
N PHE A 70 0.72 6.55 4.48
CA PHE A 70 0.32 5.59 3.46
C PHE A 70 0.27 4.17 4.03
N ALA A 71 1.35 3.71 4.68
CA ALA A 71 1.42 2.38 5.28
C ALA A 71 0.35 2.16 6.36
N ASN A 72 0.03 3.17 7.16
CA ASN A 72 -1.05 3.10 8.17
C ASN A 72 -2.45 2.99 7.55
N GLY A 73 -2.62 3.39 6.29
CA GLY A 73 -3.85 3.20 5.52
C GLY A 73 -3.94 1.86 4.79
N MET A 74 -2.91 1.01 4.89
CA MET A 74 -2.87 -0.31 4.26
C MET A 74 -3.27 -1.40 5.25
N GLU A 75 -4.11 -2.34 4.82
CA GLU A 75 -4.40 -3.56 5.59
C GLU A 75 -3.45 -4.70 5.18
N LEU A 76 -2.70 -5.25 6.14
CA LEU A 76 -1.94 -6.49 5.95
C LEU A 76 -2.87 -7.68 6.19
N LYS A 77 -3.09 -8.49 5.15
CA LYS A 77 -3.86 -9.73 5.25
C LYS A 77 -2.91 -10.93 5.40
N CYS A 78 -2.94 -11.60 6.55
CA CYS A 78 -2.27 -12.89 6.71
C CYS A 78 -3.17 -14.03 6.20
N VAL A 79 -2.70 -14.78 5.22
CA VAL A 79 -3.41 -15.95 4.67
C VAL A 79 -2.60 -17.24 4.90
N SER A 80 -3.28 -18.37 5.03
CA SER A 80 -2.60 -19.67 5.14
C SER A 80 -1.95 -20.05 3.79
N LYS A 81 -0.89 -20.87 3.81
CA LYS A 81 -0.20 -21.37 2.59
C LYS A 81 -1.09 -22.16 1.63
N HIS A 82 -2.28 -22.55 2.06
CA HIS A 82 -3.26 -23.27 1.25
C HIS A 82 -4.38 -22.35 0.75
N ASN A 83 -4.35 -21.07 1.11
CA ASN A 83 -5.29 -20.09 0.59
C ASN A 83 -4.90 -19.79 -0.87
N PRO A 84 -5.84 -19.86 -1.84
CA PRO A 84 -5.58 -19.46 -3.24
C PRO A 84 -5.02 -18.05 -3.42
N GLU A 85 -5.10 -17.19 -2.41
CA GLU A 85 -4.48 -15.87 -2.37
C GLU A 85 -2.95 -15.94 -2.13
N SER A 86 -2.39 -17.02 -1.58
CA SER A 86 -0.94 -17.13 -1.29
C SER A 86 -0.05 -17.27 -2.52
N GLU A 87 -0.62 -17.59 -3.69
CA GLU A 87 0.07 -17.68 -4.98
C GLU A 87 -0.11 -16.43 -5.85
N LYS A 88 -0.85 -15.42 -5.34
CA LYS A 88 -1.11 -14.19 -6.09
C LYS A 88 -0.06 -13.14 -5.75
N ASP A 89 0.43 -12.46 -6.78
CA ASP A 89 1.18 -11.22 -6.60
C ASP A 89 0.26 -10.18 -5.94
N TYR A 90 0.61 -9.75 -4.74
CA TYR A 90 -0.14 -8.72 -4.02
C TYR A 90 0.27 -7.35 -4.53
N TYR A 91 -0.70 -6.59 -5.03
CA TYR A 91 -0.52 -5.19 -5.38
C TYR A 91 -1.03 -4.33 -4.23
N ILE A 92 -0.15 -3.45 -3.73
CA ILE A 92 -0.50 -2.42 -2.75
C ILE A 92 -1.26 -1.33 -3.52
N CYS A 93 -2.53 -1.12 -3.16
CA CYS A 93 -3.35 -0.06 -3.74
C CYS A 93 -4.18 0.68 -2.66
N PRO A 94 -4.45 1.99 -2.83
CA PRO A 94 -5.34 2.73 -1.92
C PRO A 94 -6.76 2.17 -1.98
N VAL A 95 -7.36 1.92 -0.81
CA VAL A 95 -8.71 1.33 -0.67
C VAL A 95 -9.76 2.15 -1.42
N ASP A 96 -9.78 3.47 -1.24
CA ASP A 96 -10.77 4.35 -1.89
C ASP A 96 -10.66 4.31 -3.43
N ALA A 97 -9.44 4.23 -3.97
CA ALA A 97 -9.20 4.15 -5.40
C ALA A 97 -9.64 2.77 -5.94
N PHE A 98 -9.33 1.71 -5.20
CA PHE A 98 -9.74 0.35 -5.53
C PHE A 98 -11.26 0.21 -5.54
N ASP A 99 -11.95 0.71 -4.50
CA ASP A 99 -13.41 0.65 -4.41
C ASP A 99 -14.10 1.42 -5.54
N ARG A 100 -13.59 2.60 -5.92
CA ARG A 100 -14.10 3.35 -7.10
C ARG A 100 -13.89 2.59 -8.41
N LEU A 101 -12.75 1.92 -8.56
CA LEU A 101 -12.46 1.12 -9.75
C LEU A 101 -13.39 -0.10 -9.85
N MET A 102 -13.67 -0.75 -8.72
CA MET A 102 -14.50 -1.94 -8.62
C MET A 102 -16.01 -1.66 -8.61
N GLY A 103 -16.42 -0.46 -8.20
CA GLY A 103 -17.84 -0.09 -8.09
C GLY A 103 -18.55 0.14 -9.44
N ASP A 104 -17.80 0.34 -10.54
CA ASP A 104 -18.37 0.84 -11.80
C ASP A 104 -17.88 0.04 -13.02
N VAL A 105 -18.10 -1.28 -12.98
CA VAL A 105 -17.64 -2.25 -13.98
C VAL A 105 -18.61 -2.28 -15.18
N ALA A 106 -18.51 -1.29 -16.08
CA ALA A 106 -18.69 -1.44 -17.54
C ALA A 106 -18.91 -0.10 -18.27
N ASN A 107 -19.62 0.86 -17.66
CA ASN A 107 -20.24 1.95 -18.44
C ASN A 107 -19.43 3.25 -18.50
N ALA A 108 -18.56 3.52 -17.52
CA ALA A 108 -17.87 4.82 -17.43
C ALA A 108 -16.88 5.08 -18.59
N CYS A 109 -16.34 4.02 -19.20
CA CYS A 109 -15.31 4.14 -20.24
C CYS A 109 -15.76 3.71 -21.65
N ALA A 110 -16.87 2.97 -21.78
CA ALA A 110 -17.30 2.38 -23.06
C ALA A 110 -17.66 3.42 -24.14
N PHE A 111 -18.07 4.63 -23.74
CA PHE A 111 -18.44 5.73 -24.64
C PHE A 111 -17.69 7.03 -24.34
N CYS A 112 -16.54 6.94 -23.67
CA CYS A 112 -15.77 8.11 -23.25
C CYS A 112 -14.97 8.70 -24.43
N ASP A 113 -15.21 9.98 -24.74
CA ASP A 113 -14.60 10.73 -25.83
C ASP A 113 -13.53 11.73 -25.37
N LYS A 114 -13.18 11.76 -24.07
CA LYS A 114 -12.17 12.66 -23.49
C LYS A 114 -10.85 12.57 -24.24
N GLN A 115 -10.25 13.71 -24.61
CA GLN A 115 -8.95 13.76 -25.27
C GLN A 115 -7.97 14.73 -24.59
N GLY A 116 -6.67 14.52 -24.83
CA GLY A 116 -5.60 15.42 -24.38
C GLY A 116 -5.68 15.79 -22.90
N LYS A 117 -5.91 17.08 -22.60
CA LYS A 117 -5.93 17.59 -21.22
C LYS A 117 -7.07 17.01 -20.37
N GLU A 118 -8.15 16.55 -20.98
CA GLU A 118 -9.29 15.96 -20.27
C GLU A 118 -8.97 14.57 -19.73
N VAL A 119 -8.15 13.81 -20.45
CA VAL A 119 -7.64 12.50 -20.01
C VAL A 119 -6.83 12.66 -18.72
N LYS A 120 -6.00 13.69 -18.62
CA LYS A 120 -5.19 13.99 -17.41
C LYS A 120 -6.03 14.31 -16.18
N ARG A 121 -7.26 14.78 -16.37
CA ARG A 121 -8.20 15.11 -15.28
C ARG A 121 -9.15 13.96 -14.96
N CYS A 122 -9.12 12.87 -15.72
CA CYS A 122 -10.00 11.72 -15.52
C CYS A 122 -9.72 11.04 -14.17
N GLU A 123 -10.75 10.95 -13.32
CA GLU A 123 -10.67 10.32 -11.99
C GLU A 123 -10.28 8.85 -12.08
N ARG A 124 -10.94 8.08 -12.95
CA ARG A 124 -10.61 6.66 -13.15
C ARG A 124 -9.16 6.43 -13.60
N ARG A 125 -8.59 7.34 -14.38
CA ARG A 125 -7.16 7.28 -14.76
C ARG A 125 -6.27 7.54 -13.56
N LYS A 126 -6.61 8.51 -12.71
CA LYS A 126 -5.86 8.81 -11.48
C LYS A 126 -5.94 7.62 -10.53
N ASP A 127 -7.12 7.05 -10.33
CA ASP A 127 -7.31 5.88 -9.47
C ASP A 127 -6.48 4.69 -9.95
N LEU A 128 -6.44 4.42 -11.26
CA LEU A 128 -5.56 3.39 -11.83
C LEU A 128 -4.07 3.67 -11.53
N LEU A 129 -3.62 4.91 -11.70
CA LEU A 129 -2.24 5.30 -11.41
C LEU A 129 -1.93 5.22 -9.91
N ASP A 130 -2.87 5.58 -9.06
CA ASP A 130 -2.76 5.50 -7.61
C ASP A 130 -2.70 4.04 -7.14
N CYS A 131 -3.37 3.12 -7.86
CA CYS A 131 -3.23 1.67 -7.71
C CYS A 131 -1.96 1.10 -8.38
N GLY A 132 -1.08 1.92 -8.95
CA GLY A 132 0.14 1.48 -9.62
C GLY A 132 -0.06 0.84 -11.00
N VAL A 133 -1.26 0.94 -11.58
CA VAL A 133 -1.60 0.42 -12.91
C VAL A 133 -1.25 1.47 -13.96
N ILE A 134 -0.11 1.27 -14.63
CA ILE A 134 0.34 2.13 -15.72
C ILE A 134 -0.35 1.69 -17.03
N PRO A 135 -0.92 2.62 -17.82
CA PRO A 135 -1.48 2.30 -19.12
C PRO A 135 -0.46 1.62 -20.03
N TRP A 136 -0.85 0.51 -20.65
CA TRP A 136 -0.02 -0.20 -21.61
C TRP A 136 -0.28 0.39 -23.00
N GLY A 137 0.74 0.97 -23.64
CA GLY A 137 0.64 1.56 -24.99
C GLY A 137 1.13 3.01 -25.08
N GLU A 138 1.03 3.61 -26.27
CA GLU A 138 1.48 4.99 -26.53
C GLU A 138 0.48 6.07 -26.06
N LYS A 139 -0.74 5.67 -25.71
CA LYS A 139 -1.83 6.57 -25.34
C LYS A 139 -1.89 6.82 -23.84
N GLU A 140 -2.23 8.05 -23.46
CA GLU A 140 -2.34 8.45 -22.05
C GLU A 140 -3.51 7.76 -21.30
N CYS A 141 -4.49 7.19 -22.01
CA CYS A 141 -5.64 6.47 -21.47
C CYS A 141 -5.56 4.98 -21.80
N PRO A 142 -5.65 4.06 -20.82
CA PRO A 142 -5.53 2.61 -21.05
C PRO A 142 -6.73 1.99 -21.77
N TYR A 143 -7.86 2.69 -21.81
CA TYR A 143 -9.10 2.22 -22.45
C TYR A 143 -9.30 2.80 -23.85
N GLN A 144 -8.41 3.71 -24.28
CA GLN A 144 -8.37 4.19 -25.65
C GLN A 144 -7.31 3.38 -26.38
N GLY A 145 -7.75 2.32 -27.08
CA GLY A 145 -6.91 1.63 -28.07
C GLY A 145 -6.45 2.60 -29.15
#